data_AF-A0A3N4M4Q3-F1
#
_entry.id   AF-A0A3N4M4Q3-F1
#
_cell.length_a   1.000
_cell.length_b   1.000
_cell.length_c   1.000
_cell.angle_alpha   90.00
_cell.angle_beta   90.00
_cell.angle_gamma   90.00
#
_symmetry.space_group_name_H-M   'P 1'
#
loop_
_entity.id
_entity.type
_entity.pdbx_description
1 polymer ?
#
loop_
_entity_poly.entity_id
_entity_poly.type
_entity_poly.pdbx_seq_one_letter_code
_entity_poly.pdbx_strand_id
1 'polypeptide(L)'
;MRAFRPYTIPKPATDAGVRINPKSGQSPFDPSINTYLLANRLSREYFYIIKQHKHKTNFQILKNAIIMKKLILLAAIVLTAATSFGRDISRKVQVAFAQEFAGAANVNWYEVDNNYMAKFTLNARKITAHFDKDGNLIATSRLISDVELPYDVITRLIRKYPDQKINNIVEYVVDGNTFYSIVLEGETHWTTLKSNTSGDIILLKKLQKA
;
A
#
# COMPACT_ATOMS: atom_id res chain seq x y z
N MET A 1 -23.93 -39.62 -37.49
CA MET A 1 -23.89 -39.17 -36.08
C MET A 1 -23.33 -40.31 -35.23
N ARG A 2 -22.16 -40.14 -34.61
CA ARG A 2 -21.58 -41.11 -33.66
C ARG A 2 -21.54 -40.45 -32.28
N ALA A 3 -22.17 -41.10 -31.30
CA ALA A 3 -22.28 -40.62 -29.93
C ALA A 3 -20.95 -40.85 -29.15
N PHE A 4 -20.54 -39.84 -28.38
CA PHE A 4 -19.42 -39.93 -27.44
C PHE A 4 -19.83 -40.76 -26.21
N ARG A 5 -18.97 -41.68 -25.77
CA ARG A 5 -19.10 -42.34 -24.45
C ARG A 5 -18.22 -41.62 -23.42
N PRO A 6 -18.68 -41.43 -22.18
CA PRO A 6 -17.89 -40.79 -21.13
C PRO A 6 -16.79 -41.70 -20.57
N TYR A 7 -15.70 -41.08 -20.16
CA TYR A 7 -14.51 -41.71 -19.59
C TYR A 7 -14.64 -41.86 -18.06
N THR A 8 -14.28 -43.02 -17.50
CA THR A 8 -14.35 -43.31 -16.06
C THR A 8 -12.93 -43.45 -15.48
N ILE A 9 -12.66 -42.78 -14.35
CA ILE A 9 -11.36 -42.81 -13.66
C ILE A 9 -11.28 -44.03 -12.73
N PRO A 10 -10.20 -44.83 -12.73
CA PRO A 10 -10.08 -45.99 -11.85
C PRO A 10 -9.64 -45.61 -10.43
N LYS A 11 -10.16 -46.35 -9.44
CA LYS A 11 -9.90 -46.20 -8.00
C LYS A 11 -8.58 -46.90 -7.62
N PRO A 12 -7.72 -46.33 -6.73
CA PRO A 12 -6.46 -46.96 -6.37
C PRO A 12 -6.67 -48.21 -5.51
N ALA A 13 -5.82 -49.21 -5.78
CA ALA A 13 -5.82 -50.52 -5.13
C ALA A 13 -5.32 -50.43 -3.67
N THR A 14 -5.88 -51.29 -2.82
CA THR A 14 -5.52 -51.45 -1.40
C THR A 14 -5.05 -52.89 -1.22
N ASP A 15 -3.79 -53.12 -0.87
CA ASP A 15 -3.27 -54.33 -0.20
C ASP A 15 -1.75 -54.17 0.01
N ALA A 16 -1.03 -54.81 0.92
CA ALA A 16 -1.32 -55.92 1.83
C ALA A 16 -0.35 -55.82 3.03
N GLY A 17 -0.76 -56.38 4.17
CA GLY A 17 0.02 -56.41 5.41
C GLY A 17 1.25 -57.32 5.36
N VAL A 18 2.31 -56.92 6.07
CA VAL A 18 3.51 -57.74 6.31
C VAL A 18 3.51 -58.21 7.77
N ARG A 19 3.54 -59.54 7.96
CA ARG A 19 3.77 -60.22 9.25
C ARG A 19 5.24 -60.11 9.64
N ILE A 20 5.53 -59.81 10.90
CA ILE A 20 6.89 -59.79 11.48
C ILE A 20 7.09 -60.98 12.43
N ASN A 21 8.16 -61.75 12.23
CA ASN A 21 8.68 -62.78 13.15
C ASN A 21 9.95 -62.23 13.84
N PRO A 22 10.05 -62.26 15.18
CA PRO A 22 11.14 -61.61 15.90
C PRO A 22 12.33 -62.58 16.07
N LYS A 23 13.50 -62.19 15.55
CA LYS A 23 14.84 -62.38 16.16
C LYS A 23 15.96 -62.14 15.12
N SER A 24 16.47 -60.92 15.11
CA SER A 24 17.90 -60.62 14.98
C SER A 24 18.08 -59.14 15.31
N GLY A 25 19.17 -58.82 16.00
CA GLY A 25 19.46 -57.50 16.56
C GLY A 25 19.70 -56.42 15.51
N GLN A 26 19.72 -55.18 16.01
CA GLN A 26 19.77 -53.90 15.28
C GLN A 26 18.48 -53.55 14.51
N SER A 27 17.61 -52.75 15.14
CA SER A 27 16.62 -51.97 14.39
C SER A 27 17.35 -50.90 13.58
N PRO A 28 17.12 -50.79 12.27
CA PRO A 28 17.58 -49.67 11.47
C PRO A 28 16.92 -48.39 12.02
N PHE A 29 17.65 -47.28 12.01
CA PHE A 29 17.04 -45.95 12.08
C PHE A 29 16.06 -45.85 10.90
N ASP A 30 14.76 -46.05 11.15
CA ASP A 30 13.72 -45.81 10.16
C ASP A 30 13.57 -44.29 9.98
N PRO A 31 14.01 -43.71 8.85
CA PRO A 31 13.92 -42.28 8.62
C PRO A 31 12.46 -41.81 8.53
N SER A 32 11.52 -42.72 8.27
CA SER A 32 10.11 -42.38 8.03
C SER A 32 9.42 -41.87 9.30
N ILE A 33 9.70 -42.44 10.48
CA ILE A 33 9.06 -42.02 11.75
C ILE A 33 9.47 -40.58 12.13
N ASN A 34 10.76 -40.23 11.95
CA ASN A 34 11.22 -38.86 12.15
C ASN A 34 10.64 -37.92 11.08
N THR A 35 10.48 -38.38 9.84
CA THR A 35 9.86 -37.58 8.78
C THR A 35 8.38 -37.29 9.07
N TYR A 36 7.59 -38.23 9.63
CA TYR A 36 6.20 -37.98 10.01
C TYR A 36 6.05 -37.05 11.21
N LEU A 37 6.93 -37.17 12.22
CA LEU A 37 6.95 -36.26 13.37
C LEU A 37 7.43 -34.85 12.98
N LEU A 38 8.42 -34.74 12.10
CA LEU A 38 8.86 -33.47 11.50
C LEU A 38 7.78 -32.88 10.59
N ALA A 39 7.10 -33.68 9.76
CA ALA A 39 6.02 -33.20 8.90
C ALA A 39 4.81 -32.69 9.71
N ASN A 40 4.46 -33.36 10.82
CA ASN A 40 3.41 -32.88 11.73
C ASN A 40 3.84 -31.66 12.56
N ARG A 41 5.13 -31.53 12.89
CA ARG A 41 5.68 -30.34 13.56
C ARG A 41 5.73 -29.15 12.60
N LEU A 42 6.20 -29.35 11.38
CA LEU A 42 6.26 -28.35 10.32
C LEU A 42 4.86 -27.94 9.84
N SER A 43 3.89 -28.86 9.78
CA SER A 43 2.50 -28.50 9.44
C SER A 43 1.87 -27.64 10.54
N ARG A 44 2.09 -27.97 11.83
CA ARG A 44 1.62 -27.14 12.96
C ARG A 44 2.28 -25.76 12.99
N GLU A 45 3.60 -25.68 12.75
CA GLU A 45 4.33 -24.42 12.58
C GLU A 45 3.79 -23.61 11.39
N TYR A 46 3.56 -24.25 10.24
CA TYR A 46 3.00 -23.62 9.05
C TYR A 46 1.57 -23.10 9.28
N PHE A 47 0.71 -23.89 9.95
CA PHE A 47 -0.64 -23.45 10.34
C PHE A 47 -0.61 -22.33 11.39
N TYR A 48 0.36 -22.32 12.31
CA TYR A 48 0.54 -21.24 13.28
C TYR A 48 1.00 -19.95 12.61
N ILE A 49 1.98 -20.03 11.71
CA ILE A 49 2.47 -18.89 10.91
C ILE A 49 1.36 -18.35 10.01
N ILE A 50 0.56 -19.19 9.35
CA ILE A 50 -0.59 -18.74 8.53
C ILE A 50 -1.70 -18.16 9.39
N LYS A 51 -1.99 -18.70 10.57
CA LYS A 51 -3.00 -18.14 11.50
C LYS A 51 -2.55 -16.79 12.05
N GLN A 52 -1.27 -16.64 12.39
CA GLN A 52 -0.65 -15.36 12.77
C GLN A 52 -0.61 -14.38 11.59
N HIS A 53 -0.33 -14.86 10.37
CA HIS A 53 -0.33 -14.04 9.16
C HIS A 53 -1.75 -13.62 8.78
N LYS A 54 -2.78 -14.46 8.98
CA LYS A 54 -4.22 -14.16 8.77
C LYS A 54 -4.78 -13.22 9.84
N HIS A 55 -4.35 -13.33 11.10
CA HIS A 55 -4.69 -12.35 12.14
C HIS A 55 -3.94 -11.01 11.97
N LYS A 56 -2.66 -11.03 11.56
CA LYS A 56 -1.92 -9.81 11.16
C LYS A 56 -2.51 -9.19 9.91
N THR A 57 -2.89 -9.96 8.89
CA THR A 57 -3.58 -9.41 7.71
C THR A 57 -4.96 -8.92 8.07
N ASN A 58 -5.76 -9.56 8.93
CA ASN A 58 -7.05 -9.00 9.34
C ASN A 58 -6.92 -7.73 10.20
N PHE A 59 -5.94 -7.66 11.11
CA PHE A 59 -5.63 -6.44 11.88
C PHE A 59 -5.01 -5.34 11.00
N GLN A 60 -4.19 -5.71 10.02
CA GLN A 60 -3.60 -4.78 9.05
C GLN A 60 -4.62 -4.37 7.98
N ILE A 61 -5.59 -5.21 7.62
CA ILE A 61 -6.70 -4.89 6.71
C ILE A 61 -7.72 -4.02 7.43
N LEU A 62 -7.95 -4.22 8.74
CA LEU A 62 -8.76 -3.31 9.57
C LEU A 62 -8.03 -1.99 9.82
N LYS A 63 -6.72 -2.00 10.11
CA LYS A 63 -5.89 -0.78 10.17
C LYS A 63 -5.83 -0.09 8.81
N ASN A 64 -5.66 -0.82 7.71
CA ASN A 64 -5.60 -0.29 6.35
C ASN A 64 -6.97 0.11 5.83
N ALA A 65 -8.08 -0.45 6.32
CA ALA A 65 -9.45 0.01 6.02
C ALA A 65 -9.83 1.24 6.85
N ILE A 66 -9.31 1.38 8.07
CA ILE A 66 -9.41 2.62 8.87
C ILE A 66 -8.49 3.71 8.28
N ILE A 67 -7.29 3.34 7.80
CA ILE A 67 -6.36 4.23 7.09
C ILE A 67 -6.86 4.54 5.67
N MET A 68 -7.58 3.63 4.98
CA MET A 68 -8.22 3.90 3.68
C MET A 68 -9.54 4.65 3.80
N LYS A 69 -10.23 4.62 4.95
CA LYS A 69 -11.31 5.59 5.21
C LYS A 69 -10.76 7.00 5.49
N LYS A 70 -9.51 7.13 5.91
CA LYS A 70 -8.81 8.41 6.11
C LYS A 70 -8.04 8.91 4.87
N LEU A 71 -7.73 8.04 3.91
CA LEU A 71 -7.06 8.42 2.66
C LEU A 71 -8.01 8.62 1.46
N ILE A 72 -9.32 8.42 1.63
CA ILE A 72 -10.34 8.73 0.61
C ILE A 72 -10.95 10.13 0.81
N LEU A 73 -10.48 10.91 1.78
CA LEU A 73 -10.93 12.28 2.02
C LEU A 73 -9.87 13.36 1.69
N LEU A 74 -9.04 13.13 0.67
CA LEU A 74 -8.03 14.11 0.20
C LEU A 74 -8.19 14.52 -1.27
N ALA A 75 -9.36 14.28 -1.86
CA ALA A 75 -9.71 14.72 -3.21
C ALA A 75 -11.06 15.47 -3.31
N ALA A 76 -11.58 16.00 -2.20
CA ALA A 76 -12.78 16.84 -2.21
C ALA A 76 -12.77 17.88 -1.08
N ILE A 77 -11.80 18.80 -1.07
CA ILE A 77 -11.93 20.09 -0.37
C ILE A 77 -11.27 21.17 -1.25
N VAL A 78 -11.98 21.57 -2.30
CA VAL A 78 -11.85 22.91 -2.87
C VAL A 78 -13.24 23.54 -2.70
N LEU A 79 -13.27 24.70 -2.04
CA LEU A 79 -14.44 25.52 -1.71
C LEU A 79 -15.29 25.06 -0.51
N THR A 80 -14.66 24.96 0.67
CA THR A 80 -15.30 25.48 1.88
C THR A 80 -14.53 26.72 2.29
N ALA A 81 -15.23 27.84 2.45
CA ALA A 81 -14.69 29.00 3.15
C ALA A 81 -14.29 28.52 4.55
N ALA A 82 -13.02 28.20 4.72
CA ALA A 82 -12.45 27.87 6.02
C ALA A 82 -12.48 29.16 6.81
N THR A 83 -13.50 29.31 7.66
CA THR A 83 -13.47 30.22 8.78
C THR A 83 -12.17 29.97 9.52
N SER A 84 -11.29 30.97 9.56
CA SER A 84 -10.03 30.96 10.29
C SER A 84 -10.32 30.90 11.79
N PHE A 85 -10.66 29.72 12.29
CA PHE A 85 -10.65 29.47 13.72
C PHE A 85 -9.19 29.36 14.12
N GLY A 86 -8.63 30.46 14.63
CA GLY A 86 -7.34 30.48 15.28
C GLY A 86 -7.38 29.60 16.53
N ARG A 87 -7.19 28.30 16.35
CA ARG A 87 -6.66 27.45 17.43
C ARG A 87 -5.15 27.59 17.41
N ASP A 88 -4.58 27.86 18.58
CA ASP A 88 -3.14 27.91 18.77
C ASP A 88 -2.50 26.58 18.37
N ILE A 89 -1.87 26.56 17.20
CA ILE A 89 -0.89 25.55 16.79
C ILE A 89 0.21 25.50 17.85
N SER A 90 0.65 24.29 18.22
CA SER A 90 1.65 24.14 19.28
C SER A 90 2.94 24.91 18.93
N ARG A 91 3.56 25.55 19.94
CA ARG A 91 4.83 26.28 19.74
C ARG A 91 5.92 25.37 19.13
N LYS A 92 5.92 24.08 19.48
CA LYS A 92 6.86 23.10 18.93
C LYS A 92 6.70 22.97 17.41
N VAL A 93 5.47 22.82 16.92
CA VAL A 93 5.16 22.69 15.49
C VAL A 93 5.48 23.98 14.74
N GLN A 94 5.21 25.15 15.34
CA GLN A 94 5.59 26.44 14.76
C GLN A 94 7.11 26.57 14.58
N VAL A 95 7.90 26.19 15.59
CA VAL A 95 9.36 26.22 15.54
C VAL A 95 9.89 25.25 14.50
N ALA A 96 9.40 24.01 14.49
CA ALA A 96 9.81 22.99 13.52
C ALA A 96 9.52 23.45 12.08
N PHE A 97 8.33 24.01 11.83
CA PHE A 97 7.98 24.57 10.53
C PHE A 97 8.92 25.69 10.08
N ALA A 98 9.21 26.64 10.97
CA ALA A 98 10.07 27.78 10.64
C ALA A 98 11.53 27.36 10.35
N GLN A 99 12.00 26.30 11.03
CA GLN A 99 13.32 25.72 10.78
C GLN A 99 13.39 24.99 9.43
N GLU A 100 12.37 24.17 9.14
CA GLU A 100 12.33 23.34 7.93
C GLU A 100 12.07 24.16 6.66
N PHE A 101 11.17 25.15 6.74
CA PHE A 101 10.69 25.91 5.59
C PHE A 101 11.03 27.40 5.70
N ALA A 102 12.31 27.71 5.89
CA ALA A 102 12.81 29.07 5.87
C ALA A 102 12.40 29.80 4.58
N GLY A 103 11.79 30.99 4.72
CA GLY A 103 11.27 31.77 3.58
C GLY A 103 9.85 31.40 3.14
N ALA A 104 9.14 30.52 3.86
CA ALA A 104 7.73 30.28 3.62
C ALA A 104 6.89 31.55 3.83
N ALA A 105 5.93 31.76 2.93
CA ALA A 105 4.97 32.86 2.96
C ALA A 105 3.54 32.33 2.84
N ASN A 106 2.55 33.16 3.20
CA ASN A 106 1.12 32.84 3.07
C ASN A 106 0.74 31.51 3.76
N VAL A 107 1.21 31.32 5.00
CA VAL A 107 1.04 30.06 5.74
C VAL A 107 -0.35 29.99 6.36
N ASN A 108 -1.12 28.99 5.94
CA ASN A 108 -2.43 28.65 6.49
C ASN A 108 -2.36 27.30 7.20
N TRP A 109 -2.83 27.25 8.43
CA TRP A 109 -2.80 26.06 9.27
C TRP A 109 -4.17 25.40 9.40
N TYR A 110 -4.16 24.07 9.47
CA TYR A 110 -5.34 23.24 9.64
C TYR A 110 -5.01 22.09 10.60
N GLU A 111 -5.98 21.72 11.44
CA GLU A 111 -5.92 20.49 12.24
C GLU A 111 -6.59 19.37 11.46
N VAL A 112 -5.89 18.24 11.26
CA VAL A 112 -6.39 17.09 10.51
C VAL A 112 -6.03 15.83 11.29
N ASP A 113 -7.04 15.07 11.73
CA ASP A 113 -6.84 13.78 12.42
C ASP A 113 -5.85 13.84 13.59
N ASN A 114 -5.96 14.86 14.45
CA ASN A 114 -5.05 15.13 15.57
C ASN A 114 -3.61 15.52 15.15
N ASN A 115 -3.35 15.79 13.88
CA ASN A 115 -2.09 16.31 13.35
C ASN A 115 -2.29 17.73 12.80
N TYR A 116 -1.19 18.37 12.41
CA TYR A 116 -1.21 19.70 11.83
C TYR A 116 -0.85 19.65 10.35
N MET A 117 -1.54 20.47 9.55
CA MET A 117 -1.27 20.66 8.14
C MET A 117 -1.03 22.14 7.88
N ALA A 118 0.13 22.47 7.32
CA ALA A 118 0.47 23.80 6.82
C ALA A 118 0.34 23.83 5.30
N LYS A 119 -0.43 24.78 4.76
CA LYS A 119 -0.43 25.14 3.34
C LYS A 119 0.24 26.48 3.18
N PHE A 120 1.26 26.58 2.33
CA PHE A 120 2.08 27.77 2.23
C PHE A 120 2.68 27.91 0.83
N THR A 121 3.31 29.06 0.58
CA THR A 121 4.09 29.32 -0.62
C THR A 121 5.58 29.35 -0.27
N LEU A 122 6.39 28.61 -1.02
CA LEU A 122 7.85 28.64 -0.93
C LEU A 122 8.42 28.63 -2.34
N ASN A 123 9.31 29.56 -2.65
CA ASN A 123 9.90 29.73 -4.00
C ASN A 123 8.82 29.75 -5.11
N ALA A 124 7.76 30.55 -4.90
CA ALA A 124 6.58 30.69 -5.77
C ALA A 124 5.76 29.40 -5.99
N ARG A 125 6.03 28.32 -5.24
CA ARG A 125 5.29 27.05 -5.33
C ARG A 125 4.41 26.85 -4.10
N LYS A 126 3.19 26.36 -4.32
CA LYS A 126 2.29 25.95 -3.23
C LYS A 126 2.74 24.59 -2.69
N ILE A 127 3.00 24.53 -1.39
CA ILE A 127 3.43 23.33 -0.68
C ILE A 127 2.43 23.06 0.44
N THR A 128 2.17 21.78 0.68
CA THR A 128 1.48 21.30 1.88
C THR A 128 2.45 20.47 2.70
N ALA A 129 2.61 20.79 3.98
CA ALA A 129 3.39 20.01 4.93
C ALA A 129 2.49 19.48 6.05
N HIS A 130 2.73 18.25 6.48
CA HIS A 130 2.02 17.58 7.56
C HIS A 130 2.98 17.34 8.72
N PHE A 131 2.58 17.73 9.92
CA PHE A 131 3.33 17.55 11.16
C PHE A 131 2.52 16.78 12.18
N ASP A 132 3.17 15.94 12.98
CA ASP A 132 2.55 15.39 14.17
C ASP A 132 2.47 16.43 15.31
N LYS A 133 1.93 16.04 16.47
CA LYS A 133 1.80 16.92 17.64
C LYS A 133 3.15 17.32 18.27
N ASP A 134 4.18 16.52 18.06
CA ASP A 134 5.51 16.72 18.61
C ASP A 134 6.37 17.65 17.73
N GLY A 135 5.89 17.95 16.52
CA GLY A 135 6.57 18.81 15.56
C GLY A 135 7.42 18.04 14.55
N ASN A 136 7.28 16.71 14.47
CA ASN A 136 7.97 15.93 13.45
C ASN A 136 7.27 16.10 12.10
N LEU A 137 8.04 16.33 11.04
CA LEU A 137 7.54 16.37 9.67
C LEU A 137 7.18 14.96 9.21
N ILE A 138 5.90 14.74 8.91
CA ILE A 138 5.38 13.44 8.43
C ILE A 138 5.50 13.36 6.90
N ALA A 139 5.09 14.44 6.22
CA ALA A 139 5.05 14.45 4.76
C ALA A 139 5.07 15.88 4.22
N THR A 140 5.62 16.04 3.01
CA THR A 140 5.35 17.21 2.17
C THR A 140 4.66 16.77 0.89
N SER A 141 3.89 17.66 0.28
CA SER A 141 3.32 17.44 -1.03
C SER A 141 3.14 18.74 -1.81
N ARG A 142 3.16 18.61 -3.13
CA ARG A 142 2.86 19.70 -4.06
C ARG A 142 2.21 19.16 -5.32
N LEU A 143 1.45 20.02 -5.98
CA LEU A 143 1.00 19.77 -7.35
C LEU A 143 2.18 19.96 -8.29
N ILE A 144 2.35 19.04 -9.24
CA ILE A 144 3.34 19.18 -10.31
C ILE A 144 2.70 18.94 -11.67
N SER A 145 3.39 19.37 -12.71
CA SER A 145 3.06 19.05 -14.10
C SER A 145 3.71 17.74 -14.55
N ASP A 146 3.29 17.22 -15.69
CA ASP A 146 3.84 16.00 -16.30
C ASP A 146 5.31 16.16 -16.72
N VAL A 147 5.73 17.37 -17.10
CA VAL A 147 7.14 17.69 -17.42
C VAL A 147 8.08 17.60 -16.22
N GLU A 148 7.54 17.58 -15.00
CA GLU A 148 8.32 17.44 -13.76
C GLU A 148 8.42 15.98 -13.29
N LEU A 149 7.76 15.04 -13.98
CA LEU A 149 7.92 13.62 -13.67
C LEU A 149 9.30 13.10 -14.12
N PRO A 150 9.90 12.17 -13.35
CA PRO A 150 11.07 11.44 -13.83
C PRO A 150 10.79 10.73 -15.15
N TYR A 151 11.80 10.70 -16.03
CA TYR A 151 11.70 10.08 -17.35
C TYR A 151 11.19 8.63 -17.31
N ASP A 152 11.64 7.85 -16.33
CA ASP A 152 11.21 6.46 -16.16
C ASP A 152 9.73 6.34 -15.78
N VAL A 153 9.20 7.30 -15.03
CA VAL A 153 7.78 7.35 -14.64
C VAL A 153 6.93 7.65 -15.88
N ILE A 154 7.24 8.74 -16.60
CA ILE A 154 6.43 9.16 -17.75
C ILE A 154 6.46 8.12 -18.88
N THR A 155 7.63 7.53 -19.19
CA THR A 155 7.73 6.51 -20.24
C THR A 155 6.95 5.24 -19.89
N ARG A 156 6.93 4.81 -18.62
CA ARG A 156 6.14 3.66 -18.20
C ARG A 156 4.64 3.97 -18.18
N LEU A 157 4.24 5.18 -17.81
CA LEU A 157 2.83 5.60 -17.87
C LEU A 157 2.30 5.54 -19.30
N ILE A 158 3.00 6.18 -20.25
CA ILE A 158 2.60 6.20 -21.67
C ILE A 158 2.52 4.78 -22.23
N ARG A 159 3.47 3.89 -21.90
CA ARG A 159 3.42 2.49 -22.37
C ARG A 159 2.28 1.67 -21.76
N LYS A 160 1.96 1.88 -20.47
CA LYS A 160 0.99 1.04 -19.75
C LYS A 160 -0.45 1.54 -19.86
N TYR A 161 -0.62 2.84 -20.09
CA TYR A 161 -1.91 3.51 -20.17
C TYR A 161 -1.96 4.46 -21.38
N PRO A 162 -1.73 3.96 -22.62
CA PRO A 162 -1.60 4.80 -23.81
C PRO A 162 -2.88 5.61 -24.13
N ASP A 163 -4.04 5.09 -23.74
CA ASP A 163 -5.35 5.70 -24.04
C ASP A 163 -5.88 6.58 -22.90
N GLN A 164 -5.06 6.88 -21.88
CA GLN A 164 -5.48 7.72 -20.74
C GLN A 164 -4.62 8.97 -20.62
N LYS A 165 -5.27 10.11 -20.40
CA LYS A 165 -4.60 11.40 -20.23
C LYS A 165 -4.25 11.63 -18.77
N ILE A 166 -3.12 12.29 -18.50
CA ILE A 166 -2.79 12.72 -17.15
C ILE A 166 -3.73 13.89 -16.78
N ASN A 167 -4.51 13.72 -15.71
CA ASN A 167 -5.39 14.76 -15.19
C ASN A 167 -4.73 15.53 -14.03
N ASN A 168 -4.08 14.82 -13.11
CA ASN A 168 -3.41 15.48 -12.00
C ASN A 168 -2.24 14.65 -11.45
N ILE A 169 -1.19 15.33 -10.99
CA ILE A 169 -0.02 14.73 -10.35
C ILE A 169 0.25 15.43 -9.03
N VAL A 170 0.31 14.65 -7.95
CA VAL A 170 0.80 15.09 -6.65
C VAL A 170 2.13 14.40 -6.39
N GLU A 171 3.20 15.19 -6.32
CA GLU A 171 4.46 14.74 -5.75
C GLU A 171 4.37 14.84 -4.24
N TYR A 172 4.83 13.81 -3.54
CA TYR A 172 4.91 13.82 -2.09
C TYR A 172 6.16 13.12 -1.58
N VAL A 173 6.71 13.64 -0.48
CA VAL A 173 7.90 13.11 0.17
C VAL A 173 7.53 12.61 1.56
N VAL A 174 7.90 11.37 1.87
CA VAL A 174 7.73 10.73 3.19
C VAL A 174 9.02 9.99 3.53
N ASP A 175 9.55 10.21 4.72
CA ASP A 175 10.82 9.62 5.18
C ASP A 175 11.97 9.80 4.18
N GLY A 176 12.06 10.97 3.56
CA GLY A 176 13.07 11.30 2.53
C GLY A 176 12.85 10.63 1.17
N ASN A 177 11.82 9.81 1.01
CA ASN A 177 11.50 9.12 -0.24
C ASN A 177 10.44 9.88 -1.03
N THR A 178 10.70 10.08 -2.32
CA THR A 178 9.78 10.78 -3.23
C THR A 178 8.86 9.81 -3.94
N PHE A 179 7.58 10.15 -4.00
CA PHE A 179 6.53 9.40 -4.67
C PHE A 179 5.60 10.32 -5.45
N TYR A 180 4.88 9.72 -6.39
CA TYR A 180 3.92 10.39 -7.25
C TYR A 180 2.57 9.72 -7.13
N SER A 181 1.52 10.49 -6.83
CA SER A 181 0.12 10.08 -7.01
C SER A 181 -0.39 10.67 -8.31
N ILE A 182 -0.78 9.81 -9.24
CA ILE A 182 -1.08 10.19 -10.61
C ILE A 182 -2.50 9.77 -10.93
N VAL A 183 -3.35 10.75 -11.24
CA VAL A 183 -4.72 10.51 -11.68
C VAL A 183 -4.74 10.58 -13.19
N LEU A 184 -5.08 9.46 -13.82
CA LEU A 184 -5.32 9.36 -15.24
C LEU A 184 -6.83 9.39 -15.53
N GLU A 185 -7.15 9.98 -16.66
CA GLU A 185 -8.49 10.09 -17.21
C GLU A 185 -8.57 9.25 -18.49
N GLY A 186 -9.32 8.15 -18.43
CA GLY A 186 -9.74 7.41 -19.61
C GLY A 186 -11.15 7.79 -20.05
N GLU A 187 -11.64 7.16 -21.12
CA GLU A 187 -12.98 7.39 -21.65
C GLU A 187 -14.08 7.04 -20.63
N THR A 188 -13.98 5.85 -20.02
CA THR A 188 -15.03 5.31 -19.13
C THR A 188 -14.69 5.40 -17.64
N HIS A 189 -13.43 5.63 -17.28
CA HIS A 189 -12.98 5.55 -15.90
C HIS A 189 -11.80 6.48 -15.60
N TRP A 190 -11.70 6.81 -14.32
CA TRP A 190 -10.51 7.39 -13.70
C TRP A 190 -9.61 6.28 -13.16
N THR A 191 -8.31 6.44 -13.29
CA THR A 191 -7.29 5.53 -12.73
C THR A 191 -6.37 6.32 -11.82
N THR A 192 -6.25 5.92 -10.55
CA THR A 192 -5.29 6.51 -9.61
C THR A 192 -4.12 5.55 -9.42
N LEU A 193 -2.92 6.05 -9.66
CA LEU A 193 -1.67 5.31 -9.60
C LEU A 193 -0.75 5.91 -8.54
N LYS A 194 0.10 5.06 -7.95
CA LYS A 194 1.27 5.47 -7.20
C LYS A 194 2.52 5.08 -7.97
N SER A 195 3.51 5.96 -8.01
CA SER A 195 4.84 5.61 -8.50
C SER A 195 5.96 6.10 -7.59
N ASN A 196 7.11 5.43 -7.61
CA ASN A 196 8.37 5.92 -7.07
C ASN A 196 9.20 6.59 -8.19
N THR A 197 10.39 7.08 -7.86
CA THR A 197 11.28 7.73 -8.85
C THR A 197 11.81 6.79 -9.92
N SER A 198 11.88 5.48 -9.65
CA SER A 198 12.32 4.44 -10.61
C SER A 198 11.23 4.02 -11.62
N GLY A 199 10.03 4.57 -11.49
CA GLY A 199 8.90 4.25 -12.36
C GLY A 199 8.16 2.96 -11.99
N ASP A 200 8.37 2.39 -10.81
CA ASP A 200 7.52 1.29 -10.35
C ASP A 200 6.11 1.83 -10.14
N ILE A 201 5.12 1.27 -10.84
CA ILE A 201 3.74 1.77 -10.84
C ILE A 201 2.82 0.76 -10.15
N ILE A 202 2.12 1.24 -9.13
CA ILE A 202 1.09 0.51 -8.39
C ILE A 202 -0.27 1.14 -8.70
N LEU A 203 -1.24 0.33 -9.09
CA LEU A 203 -2.63 0.76 -9.21
C LEU A 203 -3.24 0.91 -7.81
N LEU A 204 -3.69 2.12 -7.46
CA LEU A 204 -4.37 2.38 -6.20
C LEU A 204 -5.89 2.23 -6.33
N LYS A 205 -6.45 2.80 -7.41
CA LYS A 205 -7.91 2.86 -7.58
C LYS A 205 -8.30 2.94 -9.05
N LYS A 206 -9.46 2.38 -9.37
CA LYS A 206 -10.16 2.59 -10.64
C LYS A 206 -11.62 2.95 -10.33
N LEU A 207 -12.12 4.02 -10.93
CA LEU A 207 -13.46 4.55 -10.69
C LEU A 207 -14.17 4.77 -12.02
N GLN A 208 -15.35 4.20 -12.22
CA GLN A 208 -16.16 4.50 -13.39
C GLN A 208 -16.58 5.98 -13.37
N LYS A 209 -16.60 6.60 -14.55
CA LYS A 209 -17.22 7.90 -14.73
C LYS A 209 -18.74 7.75 -14.62
N ALA A 210 -19.38 8.78 -14.08
CA ALA A 210 -20.83 8.86 -13.99
C ALA A 210 -21.44 9.10 -15.38
#